data_AF-A0A1J7J269-F1
#
_entry.id   AF-A0A1J7J269-F1
#
_cell.length_a   1.000
_cell.length_b   1.000
_cell.length_c   1.000
_cell.angle_alpha   90.00
_cell.angle_beta   90.00
_cell.angle_gamma   90.00
#
_symmetry.space_group_name_H-M   'P 1'
#
loop_
_entity.id
_entity.type
_entity.pdbx_description
1 polymer ?
#
loop_
_entity_poly.entity_id
_entity_poly.type
_entity_poly.pdbx_seq_one_letter_code
_entity_poly.pdbx_strand_id
1 'polypeptide(L)'
;LSTLISAIPLTSRQDTAAAVSKLLIGGGPSGSVLAADFDGSSFKIVANNTIPGTSASWLLLREGTNQLYAVDENSNTTRLFNFDIATNALTLVQNATGSSGIVFLDLTADGTALLGASFGQGTIDVWDLAPDTGLLTLADQIPSTDALGPNTARQSAPHPHQALLDPSGRFFVVPDLGTDTLLVLDSASPSPSPISVTNHVRAQPPGCGPRHGVFWPPPAPGAAAPANATHYFLVCEVLSLVAVFELAYAGDTIQFTQTQTLSTFGEAFPPANASAAAAGEIQVSVDGRDVYVSNRLTGNATDSISHFGVEVGGAAGEVILVFRDAVSSGGLVPRMFSLALGAERFVFVVNQGGELGLVAFRRNADGSLDREPAASLPVGVFGVEGFGPQFVQQIL
;
A
#
# COMPACT_ATOMS: atom_id res chain seq x y z
N LEU A 1 -67.84 10.71 5.59
CA LEU A 1 -66.84 10.64 4.49
C LEU A 1 -65.54 10.16 5.11
N SER A 2 -65.27 8.86 4.99
CA SER A 2 -64.10 8.21 5.59
C SER A 2 -63.06 8.01 4.50
N THR A 3 -61.91 8.64 4.65
CA THR A 3 -60.81 8.60 3.68
C THR A 3 -59.96 7.36 3.92
N LEU A 4 -60.02 6.41 2.98
CA LEU A 4 -59.14 5.25 2.91
C LEU A 4 -57.76 5.69 2.42
N ILE A 5 -56.74 5.53 3.28
CA ILE A 5 -55.32 5.65 2.90
C ILE A 5 -54.91 4.29 2.30
N SER A 6 -54.60 4.30 1.02
CA SER A 6 -54.05 3.13 0.32
C SER A 6 -52.59 2.95 0.69
N ALA A 7 -52.27 1.86 1.40
CA ALA A 7 -50.89 1.45 1.67
C ALA A 7 -50.26 0.93 0.37
N ILE A 8 -49.14 1.53 -0.03
CA ILE A 8 -48.27 1.00 -1.09
C ILE A 8 -47.43 -0.12 -0.45
N PRO A 9 -47.40 -1.34 -1.00
CA PRO A 9 -46.56 -2.39 -0.45
C PRO A 9 -45.09 -2.04 -0.72
N LEU A 10 -44.27 -2.05 0.34
CA LEU A 10 -42.82 -2.12 0.21
C LEU A 10 -42.48 -3.43 -0.50
N THR A 11 -42.22 -3.36 -1.80
CA THR A 11 -41.52 -4.42 -2.51
C THR A 11 -40.13 -4.53 -1.90
N SER A 12 -39.88 -5.66 -1.24
CA SER A 12 -38.56 -6.11 -0.81
C SER A 12 -37.58 -5.93 -1.97
N ARG A 13 -36.56 -5.09 -1.76
CA ARG A 13 -35.38 -5.03 -2.63
C ARG A 13 -34.83 -6.46 -2.69
N GLN A 14 -34.93 -7.09 -3.85
CA GLN A 14 -34.23 -8.33 -4.13
C GLN A 14 -32.75 -8.12 -3.82
N ASP A 15 -32.17 -8.99 -3.01
CA ASP A 15 -30.73 -9.12 -2.84
C ASP A 15 -30.12 -9.30 -4.23
N THR A 16 -29.53 -8.22 -4.75
CA THR A 16 -28.65 -8.29 -5.92
C THR A 16 -27.55 -9.28 -5.57
N ALA A 17 -27.34 -10.30 -6.40
CA ALA A 17 -26.22 -11.23 -6.26
C ALA A 17 -24.96 -10.46 -5.88
N ALA A 18 -24.28 -10.89 -4.81
CA ALA A 18 -23.09 -10.21 -4.33
C ALA A 18 -22.10 -10.06 -5.51
N ALA A 19 -21.72 -8.82 -5.80
CA ALA A 19 -20.74 -8.55 -6.84
C ALA A 19 -19.45 -9.28 -6.48
N VAL A 20 -18.90 -10.03 -7.43
CA VAL A 20 -17.63 -10.75 -7.26
C VAL A 20 -16.51 -9.74 -7.38
N SER A 21 -15.72 -9.60 -6.30
CA SER A 21 -14.51 -8.78 -6.29
C SER A 21 -13.38 -9.52 -7.02
N LYS A 22 -12.58 -8.81 -7.81
CA LYS A 22 -11.36 -9.38 -8.40
C LYS A 22 -10.12 -8.82 -7.73
N LEU A 23 -9.24 -9.69 -7.26
CA LEU A 23 -7.99 -9.37 -6.59
C LEU A 23 -6.80 -9.69 -7.49
N LEU A 24 -5.84 -8.78 -7.59
CA LEU A 24 -4.48 -9.07 -8.04
C LEU A 24 -3.64 -9.45 -6.84
N ILE A 25 -2.82 -10.50 -6.99
CA ILE A 25 -1.92 -10.99 -5.95
C ILE A 25 -0.53 -11.19 -6.54
N GLY A 26 0.49 -10.68 -5.85
CA GLY A 26 1.90 -10.83 -6.21
C GLY A 26 2.69 -11.56 -5.11
N GLY A 27 3.79 -12.22 -5.44
CA GLY A 27 4.65 -12.91 -4.43
C GLY A 27 5.93 -13.56 -4.99
N GLY A 28 6.93 -13.75 -4.11
CA GLY A 28 8.28 -14.22 -4.44
C GLY A 28 8.50 -15.75 -4.36
N PRO A 29 9.76 -16.24 -4.45
CA PRO A 29 10.61 -16.29 -5.63
C PRO A 29 10.03 -17.20 -6.75
N SER A 30 8.79 -17.69 -6.58
CA SER A 30 8.02 -18.28 -7.67
C SER A 30 7.73 -17.25 -8.75
N GLY A 31 7.65 -15.96 -8.42
CA GLY A 31 7.40 -14.89 -9.39
C GLY A 31 5.96 -14.89 -9.86
N SER A 32 5.04 -15.14 -8.92
CA SER A 32 3.64 -15.34 -9.23
C SER A 32 2.91 -14.01 -9.33
N VAL A 33 2.24 -13.80 -10.47
CA VAL A 33 1.22 -12.79 -10.70
C VAL A 33 -0.11 -13.54 -10.87
N LEU A 34 -0.96 -13.44 -9.86
CA LEU A 34 -2.19 -14.20 -9.74
C LEU A 34 -3.40 -13.27 -9.81
N ALA A 35 -4.54 -13.82 -10.21
CA ALA A 35 -5.84 -13.20 -10.02
C ALA A 35 -6.77 -14.14 -9.26
N ALA A 36 -7.51 -13.59 -8.29
CA ALA A 36 -8.49 -14.31 -7.51
C ALA A 36 -9.85 -13.61 -7.56
N ASP A 37 -10.91 -14.38 -7.71
CA ASP A 37 -12.28 -13.92 -7.52
C ASP A 37 -12.69 -14.16 -6.06
N PHE A 38 -13.36 -13.17 -5.45
CA PHE A 38 -13.89 -13.22 -4.09
C PHE A 38 -15.40 -12.92 -4.10
N ASP A 39 -16.20 -13.84 -3.56
CA ASP A 39 -17.67 -13.74 -3.54
C ASP A 39 -18.25 -13.20 -2.23
N GLY A 40 -17.40 -12.77 -1.29
CA GLY A 40 -17.80 -12.38 0.07
C GLY A 40 -17.62 -13.48 1.13
N SER A 41 -17.35 -14.71 0.70
CA SER A 41 -17.22 -15.90 1.58
C SER A 41 -16.15 -16.91 1.16
N SER A 42 -15.70 -16.86 -0.10
CA SER A 42 -14.70 -17.76 -0.63
C SER A 42 -13.81 -17.07 -1.67
N PHE A 43 -12.59 -17.58 -1.80
CA PHE A 43 -11.66 -17.19 -2.84
C PHE A 43 -11.56 -18.29 -3.91
N LYS A 44 -11.46 -17.88 -5.16
CA LYS A 44 -11.13 -18.76 -6.28
C LYS A 44 -10.00 -18.16 -7.11
N ILE A 45 -8.87 -18.85 -7.20
CA ILE A 45 -7.80 -18.48 -8.12
C ILE A 45 -8.31 -18.69 -9.56
N VAL A 46 -8.29 -17.63 -10.36
CA VAL A 46 -8.79 -17.61 -11.76
C VAL A 46 -7.70 -17.32 -12.78
N ALA A 47 -6.56 -16.79 -12.34
CA ALA A 47 -5.35 -16.71 -13.16
C ALA A 47 -4.13 -17.08 -12.31
N ASN A 48 -3.18 -17.76 -12.94
CA ASN A 48 -1.88 -17.99 -12.35
C ASN A 48 -0.79 -17.85 -13.42
N ASN A 49 0.03 -16.81 -13.30
CA ASN A 49 1.20 -16.59 -14.14
C ASN A 49 2.43 -16.55 -13.25
N THR A 50 3.17 -17.64 -13.24
CA THR A 50 4.40 -17.80 -12.49
C THR A 50 5.59 -17.66 -13.43
N ILE A 51 6.51 -16.75 -13.13
CA ILE A 51 7.82 -16.68 -13.80
C ILE A 51 8.89 -17.11 -12.77
N PRO A 52 9.30 -18.40 -12.77
CA PRO A 52 10.21 -18.94 -11.76
C PRO A 52 11.49 -18.11 -11.61
N GLY A 53 11.91 -17.88 -10.37
CA GLY A 53 13.12 -17.13 -10.05
C GLY A 53 12.94 -15.61 -10.00
N THR A 54 11.71 -15.11 -10.16
CA THR A 54 11.40 -13.68 -10.09
C THR A 54 10.57 -13.35 -8.84
N SER A 55 10.43 -12.06 -8.50
CA SER A 55 9.68 -11.62 -7.31
C SER A 55 8.77 -10.44 -7.61
N ALA A 56 7.52 -10.74 -7.99
CA ALA A 56 6.48 -9.75 -8.23
C ALA A 56 5.89 -9.22 -6.91
N SER A 57 6.72 -8.55 -6.11
CA SER A 57 6.36 -8.10 -4.76
C SER A 57 5.51 -6.83 -4.71
N TRP A 58 5.38 -6.14 -5.84
CA TRP A 58 4.50 -5.00 -6.05
C TRP A 58 3.91 -5.04 -7.46
N LEU A 59 2.63 -4.72 -7.56
CA LEU A 59 1.90 -4.65 -8.81
C LEU A 59 1.22 -3.27 -8.92
N LEU A 60 1.12 -2.74 -10.13
CA LEU A 60 0.39 -1.51 -10.42
C LEU A 60 -0.43 -1.68 -11.69
N LEU A 61 -1.76 -1.72 -11.57
CA LEU A 61 -2.67 -1.72 -12.71
C LEU A 61 -3.01 -0.27 -13.07
N ARG A 62 -2.74 0.13 -14.31
CA ARG A 62 -3.14 1.46 -14.80
C ARG A 62 -4.64 1.50 -15.05
N GLU A 63 -5.34 2.34 -14.29
CA GLU A 63 -6.80 2.47 -14.32
C GLU A 63 -7.34 2.68 -15.75
N GLY A 64 -8.47 2.03 -16.07
CA GLY A 64 -9.11 2.14 -17.38
C GLY A 64 -8.36 1.45 -18.53
N THR A 65 -7.24 0.76 -18.24
CA THR A 65 -6.45 0.02 -19.23
C THR A 65 -6.24 -1.43 -18.81
N ASN A 66 -5.59 -2.20 -19.69
CA ASN A 66 -5.11 -3.56 -19.40
C ASN A 66 -3.61 -3.58 -19.04
N GLN A 67 -2.99 -2.43 -18.75
CA GLN A 67 -1.54 -2.35 -18.51
C GLN A 67 -1.25 -2.64 -17.03
N LEU A 68 -0.65 -3.80 -16.77
CA LEU A 68 -0.21 -4.21 -15.44
C LEU A 68 1.32 -4.17 -15.36
N TYR A 69 1.82 -3.31 -14.48
CA TYR A 69 3.24 -3.22 -14.15
C TYR A 69 3.54 -4.11 -12.95
N ALA A 70 4.63 -4.88 -13.02
CA ALA A 70 5.10 -5.73 -11.94
C ALA A 70 6.60 -5.52 -11.73
N VAL A 71 6.99 -5.26 -10.50
CA VAL A 71 8.42 -5.21 -10.13
C VAL A 71 9.01 -6.62 -10.12
N ASP A 72 10.34 -6.71 -10.18
CA ASP A 72 11.08 -7.91 -9.81
C ASP A 72 12.08 -7.56 -8.72
N GLU A 73 11.68 -7.70 -7.45
CA GLU A 73 12.50 -7.28 -6.29
C GLU A 73 13.85 -8.00 -6.22
N ASN A 74 14.00 -9.16 -6.87
CA ASN A 74 15.26 -9.92 -6.91
C ASN A 74 16.18 -9.54 -8.08
N SER A 75 15.76 -8.61 -8.94
CA SER A 75 16.55 -8.15 -10.09
C SER A 75 16.39 -6.64 -10.32
N ASN A 76 16.81 -6.17 -11.49
CA ASN A 76 16.61 -4.81 -11.97
C ASN A 76 15.56 -4.72 -13.08
N THR A 77 14.62 -5.67 -13.10
CA THR A 77 13.59 -5.76 -14.12
C THR A 77 12.25 -5.23 -13.61
N THR A 78 11.63 -4.33 -14.36
CA THR A 78 10.20 -4.02 -14.25
C THR A 78 9.49 -4.58 -15.47
N ARG A 79 8.42 -5.34 -15.25
CA ARG A 79 7.67 -6.00 -16.32
C ARG A 79 6.39 -5.25 -16.61
N LEU A 80 6.08 -5.12 -17.89
CA LEU A 80 4.76 -4.73 -18.35
C LEU A 80 4.04 -5.96 -18.89
N PHE A 81 2.81 -6.16 -18.42
CA PHE A 81 1.88 -7.16 -18.92
C PHE A 81 0.64 -6.48 -19.50
N ASN A 82 0.04 -7.13 -20.49
CA ASN A 82 -1.36 -6.90 -20.85
C ASN A 82 -2.22 -7.89 -20.06
N PHE A 83 -3.00 -7.39 -19.11
CA PHE A 83 -3.94 -8.13 -18.29
C PHE A 83 -5.39 -7.86 -18.75
N ASP A 84 -5.98 -8.82 -19.46
CA ASP A 84 -7.40 -8.78 -19.82
C ASP A 84 -8.24 -9.25 -18.63
N ILE A 85 -8.86 -8.29 -17.94
CA ILE A 85 -9.69 -8.51 -16.74
C ILE A 85 -10.89 -9.43 -17.03
N ALA A 86 -11.43 -9.39 -18.25
CA ALA A 86 -12.62 -10.16 -18.60
C ALA A 86 -12.30 -11.64 -18.84
N THR A 87 -11.17 -11.93 -19.46
CA THR A 87 -10.74 -13.31 -19.76
C THR A 87 -9.75 -13.87 -18.74
N ASN A 88 -9.23 -13.02 -17.84
CA ASN A 88 -8.12 -13.30 -16.94
C ASN A 88 -6.80 -13.64 -17.65
N ALA A 89 -6.67 -13.29 -18.94
CA ALA A 89 -5.45 -13.54 -19.71
C ALA A 89 -4.36 -12.52 -19.35
N LEU A 90 -3.16 -13.00 -19.06
CA LEU A 90 -2.00 -12.16 -18.79
C LEU A 90 -0.90 -12.48 -19.81
N THR A 91 -0.46 -11.46 -20.54
CA THR A 91 0.58 -11.61 -21.56
C THR A 91 1.72 -10.67 -21.26
N LEU A 92 2.95 -11.18 -21.15
CA LEU A 92 4.14 -10.35 -20.99
C LEU A 92 4.37 -9.52 -22.26
N VAL A 93 4.51 -8.21 -22.10
CA VAL A 93 4.74 -7.24 -23.18
C VAL A 93 6.19 -6.76 -23.20
N GLN A 94 6.75 -6.44 -22.03
CA GLN A 94 8.08 -5.87 -21.91
C GLN A 94 8.79 -6.33 -20.63
N ASN A 95 10.10 -6.54 -20.72
CA ASN A 95 11.02 -6.47 -19.57
C ASN A 95 11.83 -5.18 -19.73
N ALA A 96 11.61 -4.21 -18.85
CA ALA A 96 12.36 -2.97 -18.81
C ALA A 96 13.46 -3.05 -17.74
N THR A 97 14.65 -2.54 -18.04
CA THR A 97 15.80 -2.58 -17.14
C THR A 97 15.99 -1.23 -16.47
N GLY A 98 16.02 -1.23 -15.13
CA GLY A 98 16.20 -0.03 -14.32
C GLY A 98 17.11 -0.29 -13.13
N SER A 99 16.71 0.20 -11.96
CA SER A 99 17.39 -0.06 -10.71
C SER A 99 17.07 -1.43 -10.11
N SER A 100 18.03 -1.99 -9.38
CA SER A 100 17.85 -3.29 -8.71
C SER A 100 17.01 -3.17 -7.44
N GLY A 101 16.02 -4.06 -7.27
CA GLY A 101 15.24 -4.15 -6.05
C GLY A 101 14.21 -3.02 -5.91
N ILE A 102 13.50 -2.71 -6.98
CA ILE A 102 12.30 -1.86 -6.93
C ILE A 102 11.20 -2.58 -6.15
N VAL A 103 10.60 -1.89 -5.19
CA VAL A 103 9.61 -2.47 -4.25
C VAL A 103 8.26 -1.74 -4.24
N PHE A 104 8.15 -0.63 -4.98
CA PHE A 104 6.93 0.17 -5.08
C PHE A 104 6.91 0.92 -6.40
N LEU A 105 5.74 1.05 -7.01
CA LEU A 105 5.49 1.83 -8.22
C LEU A 105 4.26 2.72 -8.04
N ASP A 106 4.30 3.93 -8.60
CA ASP A 106 3.13 4.80 -8.75
C ASP A 106 3.25 5.69 -9.99
N LEU A 107 2.13 6.22 -10.46
CA LEU A 107 2.02 7.02 -11.68
C LEU A 107 2.02 8.51 -11.37
N THR A 108 2.48 9.33 -12.32
CA THR A 108 2.14 10.76 -12.34
C THR A 108 0.64 10.95 -12.59
N ALA A 109 0.08 12.09 -12.17
CA ALA A 109 -1.36 12.36 -12.29
C ALA A 109 -1.89 12.31 -13.74
N ASP A 110 -1.06 12.66 -14.72
CA ASP A 110 -1.39 12.58 -16.14
C ASP A 110 -1.15 11.17 -16.75
N GLY A 111 -0.60 10.25 -15.97
CA GLY A 111 -0.28 8.89 -16.35
C GLY A 111 0.76 8.78 -17.47
N THR A 112 1.62 9.80 -17.64
CA THR A 112 2.67 9.82 -18.67
C THR A 112 4.02 9.31 -18.16
N ALA A 113 4.22 9.30 -16.83
CA ALA A 113 5.40 8.75 -16.21
C ALA A 113 5.05 7.88 -15.00
N LEU A 114 6.01 7.04 -14.60
CA LEU A 114 5.92 6.12 -13.48
C LEU A 114 7.20 6.25 -12.64
N LEU A 115 7.04 6.33 -11.31
CA LEU A 115 8.17 6.36 -10.38
C LEU A 115 8.29 5.01 -9.67
N GLY A 116 9.53 4.55 -9.51
CA GLY A 116 9.84 3.31 -8.80
C GLY A 116 10.82 3.53 -7.65
N ALA A 117 10.42 3.17 -6.43
CA ALA A 117 11.31 3.22 -5.27
C ALA A 117 12.19 1.96 -5.22
N SER A 118 13.50 2.14 -5.33
CA SER A 118 14.50 1.07 -5.36
C SER A 118 15.15 0.87 -3.99
N PHE A 119 14.63 -0.10 -3.24
CA PHE A 119 15.19 -0.53 -1.97
C PHE A 119 16.59 -1.11 -2.16
N GLY A 120 16.79 -1.92 -3.20
CA GLY A 120 18.05 -2.64 -3.41
C GLY A 120 19.21 -1.74 -3.83
N GLN A 121 18.94 -0.69 -4.62
CA GLN A 121 19.98 0.19 -5.15
C GLN A 121 20.10 1.53 -4.41
N GLY A 122 19.08 1.97 -3.67
CA GLY A 122 19.10 3.27 -3.00
C GLY A 122 18.74 4.44 -3.91
N THR A 123 17.86 4.21 -4.89
CA THR A 123 17.49 5.17 -5.95
C THR A 123 15.97 5.26 -6.13
N ILE A 124 15.53 6.28 -6.85
CA ILE A 124 14.17 6.42 -7.37
C ILE A 124 14.28 6.45 -8.89
N ASP A 125 13.73 5.44 -9.55
CA ASP A 125 13.66 5.43 -11.01
C ASP A 125 12.50 6.28 -11.50
N VAL A 126 12.72 7.04 -12.56
CA VAL A 126 11.69 7.75 -13.32
C VAL A 126 11.58 7.11 -14.69
N TRP A 127 10.38 6.65 -15.04
CA TRP A 127 10.09 5.98 -16.30
C TRP A 127 9.12 6.80 -17.12
N ASP A 128 9.46 7.07 -18.38
CA ASP A 128 8.51 7.57 -19.37
C ASP A 128 7.63 6.41 -19.85
N LEU A 129 6.33 6.67 -20.00
CA LEU A 129 5.36 5.74 -20.53
C LEU A 129 4.96 6.14 -21.96
N ALA A 130 5.12 5.22 -22.90
CA ALA A 130 4.60 5.40 -24.24
C ALA A 130 3.06 5.54 -24.20
N PRO A 131 2.47 6.63 -24.74
CA PRO A 131 1.06 6.98 -24.51
C PRO A 131 0.05 5.85 -24.76
N ASP A 132 0.20 5.12 -25.87
CA ASP A 132 -0.75 4.08 -26.31
C ASP A 132 -0.40 2.69 -25.76
N THR A 133 0.88 2.38 -25.63
CA THR A 133 1.34 1.02 -25.34
C THR A 133 1.73 0.81 -23.88
N GLY A 134 1.97 1.91 -23.14
CA GLY A 134 2.43 1.87 -21.75
C GLY A 134 3.85 1.36 -21.60
N LEU A 135 4.60 1.22 -22.70
CA LEU A 135 6.00 0.77 -22.67
C LEU A 135 6.85 1.72 -21.83
N LEU A 136 7.66 1.15 -20.96
CA LEU A 136 8.55 1.84 -20.04
C LEU A 136 9.86 2.20 -20.74
N THR A 137 10.30 3.44 -20.62
CA THR A 137 11.66 3.88 -20.95
C THR A 137 12.26 4.56 -19.72
N LEU A 138 13.40 4.07 -19.22
CA LEU A 138 14.07 4.68 -18.08
C LEU A 138 14.57 6.07 -18.48
N ALA A 139 14.03 7.10 -17.84
CA ALA A 139 14.32 8.50 -18.13
C ALA A 139 15.39 9.05 -17.17
N ASP A 140 15.30 8.71 -15.88
CA ASP A 140 16.23 9.16 -14.85
C ASP A 140 16.34 8.16 -13.67
N GLN A 141 17.41 8.31 -12.89
CA GLN A 141 17.64 7.58 -11.64
C GLN A 141 18.12 8.56 -10.57
N ILE A 142 17.23 8.93 -9.66
CA ILE A 142 17.50 9.91 -8.61
C ILE A 142 18.10 9.17 -7.41
N PRO A 143 19.37 9.39 -7.04
CA PRO A 143 19.95 8.74 -5.88
C PRO A 143 19.44 9.35 -4.57
N SER A 144 19.18 8.51 -3.58
CA SER A 144 19.05 8.97 -2.19
C SER A 144 20.45 9.09 -1.58
N THR A 145 20.76 10.25 -0.99
CA THR A 145 22.13 10.58 -0.55
C THR A 145 22.19 11.12 0.89
N ASP A 146 21.10 11.03 1.64
CA ASP A 146 21.04 11.53 3.01
C ASP A 146 21.88 10.71 3.99
N ALA A 147 22.14 11.31 5.15
CA ALA A 147 22.87 10.64 6.22
C ALA A 147 22.08 9.43 6.74
N LEU A 148 22.75 8.27 6.77
CA LEU A 148 22.21 7.00 7.23
C LEU A 148 21.62 7.07 8.66
N GLY A 149 20.66 6.19 8.92
CA GLY A 149 20.09 5.98 10.25
C GLY A 149 21.01 5.18 11.19
N PRO A 150 20.72 5.16 12.50
CA PRO A 150 21.58 4.55 13.52
C PRO A 150 21.55 3.01 13.53
N ASN A 151 20.53 2.36 12.96
CA ASN A 151 20.44 0.89 12.95
C ASN A 151 21.34 0.29 11.86
N THR A 152 22.61 0.04 12.19
CA THR A 152 23.61 -0.45 11.23
C THR A 152 23.28 -1.78 10.56
N ALA A 153 22.36 -2.58 11.10
CA ALA A 153 21.92 -3.83 10.48
C ALA A 153 20.83 -3.63 9.40
N ARG A 154 20.07 -2.53 9.48
CA ARG A 154 18.93 -2.25 8.59
C ARG A 154 19.10 -0.97 7.77
N GLN A 155 20.05 -0.12 8.15
CA GLN A 155 20.27 1.23 7.64
C GLN A 155 21.73 1.45 7.21
N SER A 156 22.37 0.41 6.70
CA SER A 156 23.76 0.47 6.21
C SER A 156 23.91 1.13 4.83
N ALA A 157 22.80 1.38 4.14
CA ALA A 157 22.71 2.06 2.86
C ALA A 157 21.35 2.76 2.74
N PRO A 158 21.16 3.71 1.80
CA PRO A 158 19.84 4.23 1.46
C PRO A 158 18.92 3.14 0.91
N HIS A 159 17.66 3.18 1.33
CA HIS A 159 16.64 2.19 1.00
C HIS A 159 15.26 2.87 0.79
N PRO A 160 15.07 3.67 -0.28
CA PRO A 160 13.75 4.14 -0.70
C PRO A 160 12.77 2.97 -0.79
N HIS A 161 11.62 3.09 -0.15
CA HIS A 161 10.68 1.98 -0.01
C HIS A 161 9.29 2.26 -0.59
N GLN A 162 8.94 3.54 -0.82
CA GLN A 162 7.71 3.95 -1.48
C GLN A 162 7.97 5.20 -2.32
N ALA A 163 7.19 5.41 -3.38
CA ALA A 163 7.14 6.67 -4.12
C ALA A 163 5.68 7.01 -4.38
N LEU A 164 5.02 7.66 -3.42
CA LEU A 164 3.57 7.86 -3.43
C LEU A 164 3.21 9.25 -3.93
N LEU A 165 2.36 9.33 -4.95
CA LEU A 165 1.82 10.59 -5.44
C LEU A 165 0.86 11.21 -4.41
N ASP A 166 1.02 12.49 -4.17
CA ASP A 166 0.16 13.24 -3.25
C ASP A 166 -1.22 13.54 -3.89
N PRO A 167 -2.28 13.74 -3.08
CA PRO A 167 -3.62 14.03 -3.58
C PRO A 167 -3.77 15.30 -4.42
N SER A 168 -2.79 16.22 -4.43
CA SER A 168 -2.73 17.36 -5.36
C SER A 168 -2.31 16.95 -6.79
N GLY A 169 -1.70 15.77 -6.94
CA GLY A 169 -1.24 15.22 -8.21
C GLY A 169 0.11 15.77 -8.67
N ARG A 170 0.90 16.40 -7.79
CA ARG A 170 2.15 17.08 -8.17
C ARG A 170 3.39 16.55 -7.45
N PHE A 171 3.26 16.20 -6.18
CA PHE A 171 4.41 15.84 -5.35
C PHE A 171 4.43 14.33 -5.12
N PHE A 172 5.61 13.73 -5.18
CA PHE A 172 5.83 12.39 -4.66
C PHE A 172 6.50 12.47 -3.31
N VAL A 173 6.04 11.67 -2.35
CA VAL A 173 6.72 11.47 -1.08
C VAL A 173 7.38 10.09 -1.10
N VAL A 174 8.68 10.08 -0.84
CA VAL A 174 9.53 8.90 -0.89
C VAL A 174 10.15 8.66 0.49
N PRO A 175 9.55 7.80 1.32
CA PRO A 175 10.19 7.29 2.52
C PRO A 175 11.42 6.45 2.18
N ASP A 176 12.55 6.82 2.78
CA ASP A 176 13.80 6.06 2.74
C ASP A 176 14.10 5.47 4.11
N LEU A 177 14.02 4.14 4.17
CA LEU A 177 14.25 3.36 5.39
C LEU A 177 15.69 3.55 5.89
N GLY A 178 16.65 3.61 4.98
CA GLY A 178 18.08 3.64 5.27
C GLY A 178 18.58 4.95 5.85
N THR A 179 17.93 6.07 5.53
CA THR A 179 18.38 7.42 5.91
C THR A 179 17.49 8.10 6.95
N ASP A 180 16.43 7.42 7.41
CA ASP A 180 15.36 8.01 8.24
C ASP A 180 14.68 9.24 7.58
N THR A 181 14.69 9.36 6.26
CA THR A 181 14.29 10.59 5.56
C THR A 181 13.11 10.35 4.62
N LEU A 182 12.17 11.32 4.57
CA LEU A 182 11.19 11.46 3.51
C LEU A 182 11.74 12.44 2.48
N LEU A 183 11.92 11.99 1.24
CA LEU A 183 12.22 12.88 0.11
C LEU A 183 10.90 13.37 -0.49
N VAL A 184 10.80 14.66 -0.78
CA VAL A 184 9.68 15.23 -1.53
C VAL A 184 10.18 15.56 -2.93
N LEU A 185 9.56 14.98 -3.95
CA LEU A 185 9.89 15.21 -5.36
C LEU A 185 8.74 16.01 -6.01
N ASP A 186 9.06 17.07 -6.75
CA ASP A 186 8.10 17.82 -7.55
C ASP A 186 8.10 17.30 -8.99
N SER A 187 6.97 16.76 -9.45
CA SER A 187 6.80 16.23 -10.81
C SER A 187 6.39 17.29 -11.84
N ALA A 188 6.30 18.56 -11.44
CA ALA A 188 6.06 19.70 -12.32
C ALA A 188 7.29 20.64 -12.39
N SER A 189 8.48 20.11 -12.07
CA SER A 189 9.70 20.90 -12.03
C SER A 189 10.10 21.41 -13.43
N PRO A 190 10.53 22.67 -13.57
CA PRO A 190 10.99 23.19 -14.85
C PRO A 190 12.30 22.50 -15.29
N SER A 191 12.43 22.24 -16.59
CA SER A 191 13.64 21.74 -17.29
C SER A 191 14.97 22.25 -16.68
N PRO A 192 16.00 21.40 -16.52
CA PRO A 192 16.30 20.22 -17.33
C PRO A 192 15.86 18.85 -16.78
N SER A 193 15.33 18.76 -15.56
CA SER A 193 14.74 17.52 -15.05
C SER A 193 13.27 17.73 -14.69
N PRO A 194 12.33 16.95 -15.27
CA PRO A 194 10.90 17.11 -14.99
C PRO A 194 10.53 16.73 -13.55
N ILE A 195 11.38 15.93 -12.88
CA ILE A 195 11.16 15.48 -11.51
C ILE A 195 12.42 15.73 -10.69
N SER A 196 12.32 16.50 -9.61
CA SER A 196 13.45 16.86 -8.75
C SER A 196 13.10 16.84 -7.28
N VAL A 197 14.06 16.48 -6.42
CA VAL A 197 13.90 16.54 -4.96
C VAL A 197 13.85 18.00 -4.51
N THR A 198 12.80 18.40 -3.80
CA THR A 198 12.60 19.77 -3.31
C THR A 198 12.64 19.88 -1.78
N ASN A 199 12.53 18.76 -1.06
CA ASN A 199 12.65 18.73 0.40
C ASN A 199 13.17 17.38 0.91
N HIS A 200 13.81 17.44 2.08
CA HIS A 200 14.31 16.30 2.83
C HIS A 200 13.83 16.44 4.28
N VAL A 201 12.96 15.53 4.72
CA VAL A 201 12.36 15.58 6.06
C VAL A 201 12.80 14.36 6.86
N ARG A 202 13.63 14.56 7.88
CA ARG A 202 14.09 13.46 8.73
C ARG A 202 13.00 13.08 9.75
N ALA A 203 12.46 11.87 9.62
CA ALA A 203 11.50 11.31 10.56
C ALA A 203 12.14 11.10 11.94
N GLN A 204 11.36 11.33 12.99
CA GLN A 204 11.78 11.11 14.38
C GLN A 204 10.97 9.97 15.02
N PRO A 205 11.54 9.24 15.99
CA PRO A 205 12.93 9.33 16.46
C PRO A 205 13.94 8.69 15.48
N PRO A 206 15.25 8.97 15.62
CA PRO A 206 16.27 8.32 14.81
C PRO A 206 16.19 6.80 14.90
N GLY A 207 16.37 6.12 13.77
CA GLY A 207 16.15 4.68 13.63
C GLY A 207 14.72 4.31 13.28
N CYS A 208 13.83 5.28 13.03
CA CYS A 208 12.45 5.06 12.55
C CYS A 208 12.40 4.03 11.42
N GLY A 209 13.28 4.16 10.42
CA GLY A 209 13.19 3.39 9.18
C GLY A 209 11.85 3.59 8.47
N PRO A 210 11.57 4.80 7.94
CA PRO A 210 10.37 5.11 7.16
C PRO A 210 10.16 4.07 6.05
N ARG A 211 8.96 3.48 5.99
CA ARG A 211 8.65 2.43 5.01
C ARG A 211 7.59 2.88 4.02
N HIS A 212 6.33 2.84 4.45
CA HIS A 212 5.17 3.33 3.69
C HIS A 212 4.46 4.41 4.51
N GLY A 213 3.81 5.34 3.84
CA GLY A 213 2.86 6.24 4.46
C GLY A 213 1.64 6.48 3.57
N VAL A 214 0.69 7.21 4.11
CA VAL A 214 -0.59 7.50 3.48
C VAL A 214 -1.00 8.93 3.77
N PHE A 215 -1.57 9.60 2.77
CA PHE A 215 -2.09 10.95 2.90
C PHE A 215 -3.48 10.96 3.52
N TRP A 216 -3.76 11.98 4.33
CA TRP A 216 -5.06 12.20 4.96
C TRP A 216 -5.53 13.66 4.75
N PRO A 217 -6.83 13.87 4.47
CA PRO A 217 -7.83 12.85 4.13
C PRO A 217 -7.45 12.13 2.83
N PRO A 218 -7.86 10.86 2.65
CA PRO A 218 -7.63 10.16 1.39
C PRO A 218 -8.40 10.84 0.25
N PRO A 219 -7.97 10.66 -1.01
CA PRO A 219 -8.73 11.09 -2.16
C PRO A 219 -10.14 10.49 -2.13
N ALA A 220 -11.18 11.32 -2.24
CA ALA A 220 -12.55 10.82 -2.31
C ALA A 220 -12.78 10.11 -3.66
N PRO A 221 -13.41 8.92 -3.69
CA PRO A 221 -13.70 8.21 -4.93
C PRO A 221 -14.50 9.08 -5.90
N GLY A 222 -14.00 9.25 -7.12
CA GLY A 222 -14.66 10.06 -8.15
C GLY A 222 -14.60 11.57 -7.91
N ALA A 223 -13.75 12.06 -6.99
CA ALA A 223 -13.53 13.49 -6.83
C ALA A 223 -12.99 14.11 -8.13
N ALA A 224 -13.68 15.13 -8.61
CA ALA A 224 -13.36 15.79 -9.87
C ALA A 224 -12.15 16.74 -9.79
N ALA A 225 -11.62 17.02 -8.59
CA ALA A 225 -10.53 17.94 -8.37
C ALA A 225 -9.53 17.38 -7.33
N PRO A 226 -8.22 17.45 -7.61
CA PRO A 226 -7.19 17.23 -6.61
C PRO A 226 -7.43 18.14 -5.40
N ALA A 227 -7.34 17.59 -4.20
CA ALA A 227 -7.43 18.35 -2.96
C ALA A 227 -6.17 18.07 -2.16
N ASN A 228 -5.51 19.12 -1.67
CA ASN A 228 -4.32 18.95 -0.85
C ASN A 228 -4.64 18.13 0.40
N ALA A 229 -3.77 17.17 0.71
CA ALA A 229 -3.80 16.50 2.00
C ALA A 229 -3.45 17.51 3.11
N THR A 230 -3.95 17.28 4.31
CA THR A 230 -3.55 18.06 5.49
C THR A 230 -2.56 17.32 6.36
N HIS A 231 -2.53 15.98 6.27
CA HIS A 231 -1.66 15.13 7.06
C HIS A 231 -1.05 14.00 6.24
N TYR A 232 0.07 13.47 6.73
CA TYR A 232 0.69 12.24 6.26
C TYR A 232 0.96 11.32 7.45
N PHE A 233 0.44 10.11 7.39
CA PHE A 233 0.70 9.08 8.40
C PHE A 233 1.76 8.14 7.87
N LEU A 234 2.91 8.09 8.54
CA LEU A 234 4.07 7.31 8.15
C LEU A 234 4.23 6.12 9.09
N VAL A 235 4.49 4.94 8.54
CA VAL A 235 4.96 3.81 9.34
C VAL A 235 6.49 3.75 9.38
N CYS A 236 7.02 3.68 10.59
CA CYS A 236 8.42 3.42 10.90
C CYS A 236 8.61 1.90 11.03
N GLU A 237 9.18 1.24 10.02
CA GLU A 237 9.34 -0.22 10.01
C GLU A 237 10.22 -0.70 11.16
N VAL A 238 11.37 -0.05 11.38
CA VAL A 238 12.41 -0.56 12.28
C VAL A 238 12.02 -0.42 13.75
N LEU A 239 11.28 0.64 14.10
CA LEU A 239 10.80 0.87 15.47
C LEU A 239 9.37 0.41 15.71
N SER A 240 8.66 -0.04 14.66
CA SER A 240 7.24 -0.38 14.72
C SER A 240 6.40 0.77 15.30
N LEU A 241 6.59 1.97 14.77
CA LEU A 241 5.87 3.19 15.16
C LEU A 241 5.04 3.73 13.98
N VAL A 242 4.01 4.51 14.30
CA VAL A 242 3.38 5.44 13.35
C VAL A 242 3.82 6.85 13.73
N ALA A 243 4.23 7.65 12.76
CA ALA A 243 4.47 9.08 12.89
C ALA A 243 3.39 9.86 12.12
N VAL A 244 2.83 10.88 12.76
CA VAL A 244 1.81 11.76 12.17
C VAL A 244 2.49 13.08 11.83
N PHE A 245 2.37 13.50 10.58
CA PHE A 245 2.85 14.78 10.11
C PHE A 245 1.68 15.67 9.69
N GLU A 246 1.66 16.91 10.14
CA GLU A 246 0.90 17.99 9.53
C GLU A 246 1.62 18.48 8.27
N LEU A 247 0.87 18.77 7.21
CA LEU A 247 1.37 19.18 5.91
C LEU A 247 1.04 20.64 5.61
N ALA A 248 2.04 21.38 5.12
CA ALA A 248 1.86 22.69 4.55
C ALA A 248 2.44 22.74 3.13
N TYR A 249 1.58 22.97 2.14
CA TYR A 249 1.97 23.09 0.74
C TYR A 249 2.58 24.48 0.50
N ALA A 250 3.84 24.52 0.09
CA ALA A 250 4.64 25.74 -0.01
C ALA A 250 5.27 25.87 -1.39
N GLY A 251 4.51 26.39 -2.37
CA GLY A 251 5.03 26.68 -3.71
C GLY A 251 5.37 25.43 -4.51
N ASP A 252 6.64 25.02 -4.46
CA ASP A 252 7.25 23.89 -5.17
C ASP A 252 7.58 22.72 -4.23
N THR A 253 7.04 22.71 -3.02
CA THR A 253 7.27 21.61 -2.08
C THR A 253 6.14 21.44 -1.06
N ILE A 254 6.24 20.37 -0.26
CA ILE A 254 5.42 20.11 0.92
C ILE A 254 6.34 20.20 2.15
N GLN A 255 5.93 20.98 3.14
CA GLN A 255 6.55 21.06 4.46
C GLN A 255 5.83 20.11 5.41
N PHE A 256 6.61 19.43 6.26
CA PHE A 256 6.12 18.43 7.19
C PHE A 256 6.45 18.85 8.62
N THR A 257 5.47 18.82 9.51
CA THR A 257 5.66 19.01 10.94
C THR A 257 5.20 17.76 11.66
N GLN A 258 6.11 17.02 12.29
CA GLN A 258 5.75 15.83 13.05
C GLN A 258 5.02 16.23 14.35
N THR A 259 3.77 15.83 14.49
CA THR A 259 2.91 16.20 15.64
C THR A 259 2.72 15.06 16.63
N GLN A 260 2.85 13.80 16.16
CA GLN A 260 2.64 12.62 16.99
C GLN A 260 3.58 11.49 16.59
N THR A 261 3.92 10.66 17.58
CA THR A 261 4.49 9.32 17.34
C THR A 261 3.88 8.35 18.34
N LEU A 262 3.48 7.17 17.88
CA LEU A 262 2.85 6.15 18.71
C LEU A 262 3.24 4.75 18.24
N SER A 263 3.18 3.79 19.17
CA SER A 263 3.42 2.38 18.89
C SER A 263 2.38 1.82 17.92
N THR A 264 2.83 0.96 17.01
CA THR A 264 1.94 0.15 16.16
C THR A 264 1.30 -1.01 16.94
N PHE A 265 1.79 -1.33 18.13
CA PHE A 265 1.27 -2.35 19.02
C PHE A 265 0.52 -1.74 20.21
N GLY A 266 -0.62 -2.33 20.54
CA GLY A 266 -1.33 -2.11 21.80
C GLY A 266 -1.18 -3.29 22.76
N GLU A 267 -1.77 -3.16 23.95
CA GLU A 267 -1.63 -4.16 25.03
C GLU A 267 -2.19 -5.55 24.68
N ALA A 268 -3.14 -5.62 23.74
CA ALA A 268 -3.81 -6.86 23.37
C ALA A 268 -2.97 -7.79 22.48
N PHE A 269 -1.97 -7.25 21.76
CA PHE A 269 -1.14 -8.04 20.84
C PHE A 269 0.32 -7.53 20.85
N PRO A 270 1.02 -7.59 22.00
CA PRO A 270 2.42 -7.18 22.07
C PRO A 270 3.31 -8.16 21.29
N PRO A 271 4.45 -7.71 20.75
CA PRO A 271 5.40 -8.61 20.12
C PRO A 271 6.15 -9.43 21.19
N ALA A 272 6.26 -10.75 21.00
CA ALA A 272 7.12 -11.60 21.82
C ALA A 272 8.62 -11.27 21.67
N ASN A 273 9.00 -10.69 20.53
CA ASN A 273 10.34 -10.20 20.25
C ASN A 273 10.29 -8.78 19.66
N ALA A 274 10.22 -7.79 20.54
CA ALA A 274 10.13 -6.39 20.15
C ALA A 274 11.33 -5.88 19.32
N SER A 275 12.52 -6.47 19.44
CA SER A 275 13.70 -6.03 18.69
C SER A 275 13.77 -6.59 17.26
N ALA A 276 13.00 -7.66 16.97
CA ALA A 276 12.86 -8.21 15.63
C ALA A 276 11.57 -7.75 14.93
N ALA A 277 10.56 -7.35 15.72
CA ALA A 277 9.28 -6.88 15.22
C ALA A 277 9.45 -5.70 14.27
N ALA A 278 8.68 -5.72 13.19
CA ALA A 278 8.75 -4.73 12.14
C ALA A 278 7.36 -4.40 11.60
N ALA A 279 7.04 -3.12 11.44
CA ALA A 279 5.79 -2.72 10.81
C ALA A 279 5.87 -2.87 9.28
N GLY A 280 4.73 -3.14 8.64
CA GLY A 280 4.61 -3.39 7.20
C GLY A 280 3.83 -2.29 6.49
N GLU A 281 2.61 -2.59 6.12
CA GLU A 281 1.73 -1.72 5.34
C GLU A 281 0.97 -0.75 6.25
N ILE A 282 0.59 0.41 5.73
CA ILE A 282 -0.33 1.35 6.36
C ILE A 282 -1.36 1.83 5.33
N GLN A 283 -2.65 1.77 5.68
CA GLN A 283 -3.73 2.31 4.84
C GLN A 283 -4.75 3.04 5.68
N VAL A 284 -5.42 4.00 5.05
CA VAL A 284 -6.56 4.71 5.63
C VAL A 284 -7.83 4.34 4.87
N SER A 285 -8.90 4.13 5.62
CA SER A 285 -10.26 3.97 5.10
C SER A 285 -10.70 5.18 4.29
N VAL A 286 -11.55 4.96 3.29
CA VAL A 286 -12.05 5.98 2.35
C VAL A 286 -12.83 7.11 3.02
N ASP A 287 -13.42 6.87 4.18
CA ASP A 287 -14.10 7.89 4.98
C ASP A 287 -13.14 8.68 5.89
N GLY A 288 -11.86 8.32 5.89
CA GLY A 288 -10.78 8.95 6.63
C GLY A 288 -10.82 8.70 8.13
N ARG A 289 -11.63 7.76 8.63
CA ARG A 289 -11.84 7.58 10.08
C ARG A 289 -10.93 6.56 10.71
N ASP A 290 -10.54 5.54 9.95
CA ASP A 290 -9.78 4.40 10.45
C ASP A 290 -8.50 4.20 9.66
N VAL A 291 -7.41 3.93 10.37
CA VAL A 291 -6.08 3.63 9.84
C VAL A 291 -5.68 2.24 10.30
N TYR A 292 -5.17 1.43 9.38
CA TYR A 292 -4.70 0.07 9.66
C TYR A 292 -3.20 -0.02 9.43
N VAL A 293 -2.52 -0.82 10.24
CA VAL A 293 -1.08 -1.09 10.10
C VAL A 293 -0.83 -2.58 10.27
N SER A 294 -0.05 -3.19 9.37
CA SER A 294 0.40 -4.57 9.57
C SER A 294 1.69 -4.64 10.38
N ASN A 295 1.81 -5.64 11.24
CA ASN A 295 2.98 -5.89 12.08
C ASN A 295 3.51 -7.29 11.82
N ARG A 296 4.83 -7.44 11.75
CA ARG A 296 5.51 -8.64 11.24
C ARG A 296 6.67 -9.03 12.14
N LEU A 297 7.13 -10.28 12.00
CA LEU A 297 8.34 -10.77 12.67
C LEU A 297 8.25 -10.60 14.20
N THR A 298 7.04 -10.66 14.74
CA THR A 298 6.78 -10.35 16.15
C THR A 298 7.30 -11.43 17.11
N GLY A 299 7.63 -12.61 16.59
CA GLY A 299 7.95 -13.80 17.38
C GLY A 299 6.72 -14.51 17.95
N ASN A 300 5.52 -14.03 17.66
CA ASN A 300 4.26 -14.65 18.05
C ASN A 300 3.91 -15.82 17.13
N ALA A 301 2.89 -16.61 17.51
CA ALA A 301 2.38 -17.71 16.68
C ALA A 301 1.73 -17.21 15.38
N THR A 302 1.14 -16.02 15.43
CA THR A 302 0.69 -15.25 14.26
C THR A 302 1.08 -13.80 14.46
N ASP A 303 1.25 -13.09 13.35
CA ASP A 303 1.47 -11.66 13.28
C ASP A 303 0.12 -10.92 13.20
N SER A 304 0.07 -9.58 13.21
CA SER A 304 -1.19 -8.84 13.41
C SER A 304 -1.45 -7.71 12.42
N ILE A 305 -2.74 -7.33 12.33
CA ILE A 305 -3.20 -6.05 11.78
C ILE A 305 -3.71 -5.21 12.95
N SER A 306 -3.09 -4.05 13.16
CA SER A 306 -3.49 -3.04 14.14
C SER A 306 -4.43 -2.02 13.52
N HIS A 307 -5.31 -1.45 14.33
CA HIS A 307 -6.32 -0.49 13.92
C HIS A 307 -6.30 0.73 14.84
N PHE A 308 -6.33 1.90 14.21
CA PHE A 308 -6.30 3.22 14.82
C PHE A 308 -7.50 4.03 14.34
N GLY A 309 -8.13 4.78 15.24
CA GLY A 309 -9.09 5.79 14.87
C GLY A 309 -8.40 7.14 14.70
N VAL A 310 -8.87 7.91 13.71
CA VAL A 310 -8.51 9.31 13.51
C VAL A 310 -9.48 10.18 14.32
N GLU A 311 -8.95 10.91 15.30
CA GLU A 311 -9.72 11.88 16.07
C GLU A 311 -9.34 13.30 15.63
N VAL A 312 -10.36 14.12 15.37
CA VAL A 312 -10.20 15.53 14.99
C VAL A 312 -10.78 16.39 16.11
N GLY A 313 -9.95 17.21 16.75
CA GLY A 313 -10.32 17.93 17.97
C GLY A 313 -9.69 19.32 18.14
N GLY A 314 -10.21 20.09 19.10
CA GLY A 314 -9.70 21.43 19.42
C GLY A 314 -10.13 22.54 18.44
N ALA A 315 -9.89 23.80 18.82
CA ALA A 315 -10.25 24.96 18.00
C ALA A 315 -9.45 25.08 16.68
N ALA A 316 -8.32 24.39 16.60
CA ALA A 316 -7.44 24.35 15.42
C ALA A 316 -7.66 23.11 14.53
N GLY A 317 -8.56 22.18 14.90
CA GLY A 317 -8.77 20.95 14.14
C GLY A 317 -7.57 20.00 14.16
N GLU A 318 -6.93 19.86 15.32
CA GLU A 318 -5.81 18.94 15.55
C GLU A 318 -6.21 17.51 15.21
N VAL A 319 -5.36 16.82 14.45
CA VAL A 319 -5.56 15.43 14.03
C VAL A 319 -4.62 14.54 14.81
N ILE A 320 -5.18 13.57 15.54
CA ILE A 320 -4.43 12.57 16.28
C ILE A 320 -4.89 11.16 15.90
N LEU A 321 -3.95 10.22 15.93
CA LEU A 321 -4.23 8.80 15.86
C LEU A 321 -4.37 8.22 17.26
N VAL A 322 -5.38 7.38 17.44
CA VAL A 322 -5.63 6.66 18.70
C VAL A 322 -5.70 5.17 18.39
N PHE A 323 -4.80 4.38 19.00
CA PHE A 323 -4.87 2.92 18.91
C PHE A 323 -6.22 2.43 19.45
N ARG A 324 -6.92 1.58 18.69
CA ARG A 324 -8.21 1.00 19.09
C ARG A 324 -8.03 -0.46 19.48
N ASP A 325 -7.60 -1.29 18.54
CA ASP A 325 -7.44 -2.71 18.70
C ASP A 325 -6.46 -3.32 17.68
N ALA A 326 -6.26 -4.62 17.78
CA ALA A 326 -5.52 -5.41 16.80
C ALA A 326 -6.13 -6.81 16.70
N VAL A 327 -6.03 -7.40 15.52
CA VAL A 327 -6.43 -8.79 15.26
C VAL A 327 -5.25 -9.59 14.72
N SER A 328 -5.26 -10.90 14.95
CA SER A 328 -4.35 -11.81 14.26
C SER A 328 -4.57 -11.70 12.75
N SER A 329 -3.48 -11.67 11.99
CA SER A 329 -3.50 -11.77 10.52
C SER A 329 -3.82 -13.18 10.01
N GLY A 330 -3.94 -14.17 10.90
CA GLY A 330 -4.10 -15.58 10.57
C GLY A 330 -2.83 -16.26 10.03
N GLY A 331 -1.71 -15.53 9.95
CA GLY A 331 -0.44 -16.05 9.45
C GLY A 331 0.76 -15.28 9.99
N LEU A 332 1.87 -15.34 9.27
CA LEU A 332 3.12 -14.69 9.59
C LEU A 332 3.57 -13.77 8.45
N VAL A 333 4.22 -12.68 8.82
CA VAL A 333 4.74 -11.67 7.91
C VAL A 333 3.64 -11.14 6.95
N PRO A 334 2.56 -10.53 7.48
CA PRO A 334 1.60 -9.76 6.70
C PRO A 334 2.26 -8.52 6.09
N ARG A 335 3.05 -8.70 5.02
CA ARG A 335 3.84 -7.62 4.38
C ARG A 335 2.97 -6.55 3.76
N MET A 336 1.78 -6.92 3.33
CA MET A 336 0.85 -6.06 2.63
C MET A 336 -0.58 -6.48 2.89
N PHE A 337 -1.49 -5.50 2.88
CA PHE A 337 -2.92 -5.70 2.87
C PHE A 337 -3.57 -4.59 2.03
N SER A 338 -4.83 -4.76 1.68
CA SER A 338 -5.63 -3.70 1.06
C SER A 338 -7.06 -3.66 1.58
N LEU A 339 -7.63 -2.46 1.63
CA LEU A 339 -9.06 -2.25 1.84
C LEU A 339 -9.83 -2.59 0.56
N ALA A 340 -10.99 -3.25 0.71
CA ALA A 340 -11.87 -3.54 -0.41
C ALA A 340 -12.45 -2.26 -1.02
N LEU A 341 -12.67 -2.21 -2.33
CA LEU A 341 -13.24 -1.04 -2.99
C LEU A 341 -14.69 -0.73 -2.53
N GLY A 342 -15.11 0.52 -2.75
CA GLY A 342 -16.47 0.97 -2.47
C GLY A 342 -16.71 1.21 -0.99
N ALA A 343 -17.55 0.38 -0.35
CA ALA A 343 -17.91 0.54 1.06
C ALA A 343 -16.89 -0.08 2.03
N GLU A 344 -15.75 -0.59 1.53
CA GLU A 344 -14.66 -1.16 2.34
C GLU A 344 -15.13 -2.20 3.37
N ARG A 345 -16.08 -3.07 2.98
CA ARG A 345 -16.63 -4.09 3.88
C ARG A 345 -15.63 -5.19 4.26
N PHE A 346 -14.48 -5.23 3.60
CA PHE A 346 -13.44 -6.22 3.84
C PHE A 346 -12.05 -5.59 3.82
N VAL A 347 -11.13 -6.23 4.55
CA VAL A 347 -9.68 -6.02 4.44
C VAL A 347 -9.06 -7.33 3.95
N PHE A 348 -8.33 -7.27 2.83
CA PHE A 348 -7.61 -8.39 2.25
C PHE A 348 -6.16 -8.38 2.72
N VAL A 349 -5.72 -9.43 3.40
CA VAL A 349 -4.37 -9.54 3.98
C VAL A 349 -3.63 -10.68 3.31
N VAL A 350 -2.35 -10.46 2.97
CA VAL A 350 -1.45 -11.50 2.49
C VAL A 350 -0.31 -11.75 3.46
N ASN A 351 -0.13 -13.01 3.86
CA ASN A 351 0.93 -13.46 4.77
C ASN A 351 1.98 -14.26 4.00
N GLN A 352 3.26 -13.93 4.13
CA GLN A 352 4.32 -14.68 3.46
C GLN A 352 4.61 -16.04 4.11
N GLY A 353 4.17 -16.25 5.35
CA GLY A 353 4.34 -17.51 6.08
C GLY A 353 3.18 -17.82 7.01
N GLY A 354 3.31 -18.90 7.77
CA GLY A 354 2.24 -19.40 8.64
C GLY A 354 1.18 -20.20 7.87
N GLU A 355 0.02 -20.41 8.47
CA GLU A 355 -1.02 -21.28 7.91
C GLU A 355 -1.75 -20.66 6.72
N LEU A 356 -2.20 -19.41 6.85
CA LEU A 356 -3.06 -18.73 5.88
C LEU A 356 -2.25 -17.73 5.06
N GLY A 357 -2.23 -17.88 3.72
CA GLY A 357 -1.52 -16.99 2.81
C GLY A 357 -2.34 -15.79 2.34
N LEU A 358 -3.65 -15.98 2.13
CA LEU A 358 -4.59 -14.90 1.78
C LEU A 358 -5.78 -14.98 2.72
N VAL A 359 -6.21 -13.84 3.25
CA VAL A 359 -7.28 -13.74 4.23
C VAL A 359 -8.19 -12.55 3.91
N ALA A 360 -9.51 -12.72 4.06
CA ALA A 360 -10.48 -11.61 4.05
C ALA A 360 -11.07 -11.44 5.45
N PHE A 361 -10.82 -10.30 6.09
CA PHE A 361 -11.51 -9.92 7.33
C PHE A 361 -12.70 -9.04 7.00
N ARG A 362 -13.84 -9.23 7.67
CA ARG A 362 -14.93 -8.24 7.60
C ARG A 362 -14.51 -7.00 8.38
N ARG A 363 -14.75 -5.83 7.79
CA ARG A 363 -14.63 -4.54 8.47
C ARG A 363 -16.00 -4.11 8.97
N ASN A 364 -16.10 -3.88 10.27
CA ASN A 364 -17.30 -3.42 10.94
C ASN A 364 -17.49 -1.92 10.76
N ALA A 365 -18.69 -1.43 11.06
CA ALA A 365 -19.04 -0.01 10.90
C ALA A 365 -18.24 0.93 11.83
N ASP A 366 -17.65 0.39 12.89
CA ASP A 366 -16.77 1.10 13.83
C ASP A 366 -15.28 0.96 13.49
N GLY A 367 -14.96 0.41 12.31
CA GLY A 367 -13.59 0.18 11.85
C GLY A 367 -12.95 -1.11 12.38
N SER A 368 -13.53 -1.78 13.38
CA SER A 368 -12.94 -3.02 13.89
C SER A 368 -12.97 -4.13 12.83
N LEU A 369 -12.00 -5.05 12.91
CA LEU A 369 -11.97 -6.25 12.07
C LEU A 369 -12.51 -7.45 12.85
N ASP A 370 -13.31 -8.29 12.18
CA ASP A 370 -13.72 -9.58 12.76
C ASP A 370 -12.47 -10.43 13.07
N ARG A 371 -12.44 -11.08 14.23
CA ARG A 371 -11.29 -11.93 14.62
C ARG A 371 -11.16 -13.17 13.76
N GLU A 372 -12.30 -13.72 13.35
CA GLU A 372 -12.34 -14.87 12.45
C GLU A 372 -12.50 -14.37 11.01
N PRO A 373 -11.67 -14.84 10.08
CA PRO A 373 -11.77 -14.41 8.70
C PRO A 373 -13.04 -14.92 8.03
N ALA A 374 -13.60 -14.11 7.11
CA ALA A 374 -14.74 -14.50 6.30
C ALA A 374 -14.35 -15.53 5.22
N ALA A 375 -13.10 -15.48 4.76
CA ALA A 375 -12.53 -16.42 3.80
C ALA A 375 -11.00 -16.46 3.95
N SER A 376 -10.40 -17.57 3.55
CA SER A 376 -8.95 -17.69 3.47
C SER A 376 -8.49 -18.71 2.44
N LEU A 377 -7.22 -18.62 2.04
CA LEU A 377 -6.49 -19.65 1.30
C LEU A 377 -5.18 -19.96 2.05
N PRO A 378 -4.77 -21.24 2.13
CA PRO A 378 -3.53 -21.62 2.80
C PRO A 378 -2.30 -21.11 2.05
N VAL A 379 -1.21 -20.85 2.77
CA VAL A 379 0.02 -20.28 2.18
C VAL A 379 0.57 -21.13 1.02
N GLY A 380 0.39 -22.46 1.10
CA GLY A 380 0.85 -23.41 0.08
C GLY A 380 0.19 -23.25 -1.30
N VAL A 381 -0.90 -22.46 -1.42
CA VAL A 381 -1.48 -22.08 -2.73
C VAL A 381 -0.55 -21.15 -3.50
N PHE A 382 0.28 -20.36 -2.81
CA PHE A 382 1.06 -19.26 -3.38
C PHE A 382 2.54 -19.61 -3.60
N GLY A 383 2.98 -20.78 -3.18
CA GLY A 383 4.37 -21.21 -3.30
C GLY A 383 4.85 -22.02 -2.10
N VAL A 384 6.16 -22.01 -1.91
CA VAL A 384 6.80 -22.67 -0.78
C VAL A 384 6.71 -21.77 0.46
N GLU A 385 6.53 -22.38 1.63
CA GLU A 385 6.49 -21.69 2.91
C GLU A 385 7.71 -20.77 3.11
N GLY A 386 7.46 -19.55 3.60
CA GLY A 386 8.47 -18.50 3.76
C GLY A 386 8.58 -17.53 2.58
N PHE A 387 7.91 -17.84 1.47
CA PHE A 387 7.84 -17.00 0.27
C PHE A 387 6.42 -16.88 -0.29
N GLY A 388 5.45 -16.78 0.62
CA GLY A 388 4.05 -16.59 0.25
C GLY A 388 3.78 -15.25 -0.47
N PRO A 389 2.50 -14.89 -0.62
CA PRO A 389 2.11 -13.67 -1.30
C PRO A 389 2.62 -12.43 -0.54
N GLN A 390 2.99 -11.41 -1.31
CA GLN A 390 3.61 -10.16 -0.86
C GLN A 390 2.78 -8.93 -1.23
N PHE A 391 1.82 -9.07 -2.14
CA PHE A 391 0.93 -8.01 -2.62
C PHE A 391 -0.50 -8.55 -2.79
N VAL A 392 -1.51 -7.74 -2.46
CA VAL A 392 -2.93 -7.98 -2.74
C VAL A 392 -3.68 -6.68 -2.95
N GLN A 393 -4.40 -6.53 -4.06
CA GLN A 393 -5.26 -5.36 -4.28
C GLN A 393 -6.52 -5.75 -5.04
N GLN A 394 -7.67 -5.24 -4.60
CA GLN A 394 -8.91 -5.34 -5.38
C GLN A 394 -8.86 -4.36 -6.56
N ILE A 395 -9.19 -4.87 -7.75
CA ILE A 395 -9.18 -4.12 -9.02
C ILE A 395 -10.57 -4.03 -9.68
N LEU A 396 -11.53 -4.82 -9.20
CA LEU A 396 -12.94 -4.80 -9.64
C LEU A 396 -13.85 -5.15 -8.48
#